data_AF-A0A504J132-F1
#
_entry.id   AF-A0A504J132-F1
#
_cell.length_a   1.000
_cell.length_b   1.000
_cell.length_c   1.000
_cell.angle_alpha   90.00
_cell.angle_beta   90.00
_cell.angle_gamma   90.00
#
_symmetry.space_group_name_H-M   'P 1'
#
loop_
_entity.id
_entity.type
_entity.pdbx_description
1 polymer ?
#
loop_
_entity_poly.entity_id
_entity_poly.type
_entity_poly.pdbx_seq_one_letter_code
_entity_poly.pdbx_strand_id
1 'polypeptide(L)'
;MSLYQFNICQKACILIFFLGFRVLYSQEEIFEPNHNFTENQIVYLYGDNVKLRTAPNTQSEVIDLLKIGTQITILEKTDQSQKYNGLDSPWYKIKYKSTTGYILGGLIAIHKTSFNNSTYLIAVKVQGERFYLQTRLLENSKTYIENETEFFNTHFSIKSYDNKGLESIKNMLLIEYMPIDPFANNGGFIYLIQVQS
;
A
#
# COMPACT_ATOMS: atom_id res chain seq x y z
N MET A 1 -26.69 75.30 -19.95
CA MET A 1 -25.78 74.86 -21.03
C MET A 1 -24.91 73.74 -20.45
N SER A 2 -25.38 72.49 -20.54
CA SER A 2 -24.89 71.47 -21.50
C SER A 2 -23.37 71.29 -21.42
N LEU A 3 -22.83 70.11 -21.12
CA LEU A 3 -22.98 68.93 -21.96
C LEU A 3 -22.68 67.63 -21.19
N TYR A 4 -23.50 66.63 -21.51
CA TYR A 4 -23.19 65.21 -21.43
C TYR A 4 -21.88 64.87 -22.15
N GLN A 5 -21.06 64.01 -21.56
CA GLN A 5 -20.20 63.08 -22.29
C GLN A 5 -20.33 61.69 -21.65
N PHE A 6 -21.19 60.91 -22.27
CA PHE A 6 -21.32 59.47 -22.09
C PHE A 6 -20.18 58.84 -22.92
N ASN A 7 -19.26 58.12 -22.29
CA ASN A 7 -18.36 57.21 -23.00
C ASN A 7 -18.55 55.80 -22.47
N ILE A 8 -19.28 55.02 -23.26
CA ILE A 8 -19.37 53.57 -23.19
C ILE A 8 -18.00 53.04 -23.62
N CYS A 9 -17.23 52.49 -22.70
CA CYS A 9 -16.12 51.59 -23.05
C CYS A 9 -16.57 50.16 -22.74
N GLN A 10 -16.96 49.48 -23.81
CA GLN A 10 -17.30 48.08 -23.87
C GLN A 10 -16.03 47.22 -23.70
N LYS A 11 -16.20 46.04 -23.10
CA LYS A 11 -15.27 44.89 -23.06
C LYS A 11 -14.15 44.93 -22.01
N ALA A 12 -14.50 44.44 -20.82
CA ALA A 12 -13.65 43.49 -20.11
C ALA A 12 -14.50 42.73 -19.09
N CYS A 13 -15.32 41.78 -19.55
CA CYS A 13 -15.71 40.67 -18.68
C CYS A 13 -14.44 39.89 -18.39
N ILE A 14 -13.72 40.26 -17.34
CA ILE A 14 -12.70 39.40 -16.74
C ILE A 14 -13.49 38.28 -16.08
N LEU A 15 -13.81 37.25 -16.87
CA LEU A 15 -14.20 35.97 -16.33
C LEU A 15 -12.95 35.44 -15.63
N ILE A 16 -12.79 35.77 -14.36
CA ILE A 16 -11.79 35.14 -13.49
C ILE A 16 -12.23 33.69 -13.38
N PHE A 17 -11.76 32.88 -14.32
CA PHE A 17 -11.80 31.44 -14.20
C PHE A 17 -10.83 31.14 -13.05
N PHE A 18 -11.35 31.13 -11.83
CA PHE A 18 -10.73 30.48 -10.69
C PHE A 18 -10.65 28.99 -11.07
N LEU A 19 -9.65 28.64 -11.90
CA LEU A 19 -8.99 27.35 -11.84
C LEU A 19 -8.36 27.30 -10.46
N GLY A 20 -9.20 27.07 -9.46
CA GLY A 20 -8.78 26.40 -8.26
C GLY A 20 -8.27 25.05 -8.72
N PHE A 21 -6.99 25.02 -9.12
CA PHE A 21 -6.20 23.81 -9.04
C PHE A 21 -6.36 23.39 -7.58
N ARG A 22 -7.30 22.47 -7.34
CA ARG A 22 -7.33 21.65 -6.15
C ARG A 22 -6.04 20.86 -6.28
N VAL A 23 -4.95 21.40 -5.74
CA VAL A 23 -3.78 20.56 -5.45
C VAL A 23 -4.29 19.61 -4.39
N LEU A 24 -4.75 18.44 -4.84
CA LEU A 24 -5.02 17.31 -3.99
C LEU A 24 -3.66 16.89 -3.45
N TYR A 25 -3.27 17.47 -2.32
CA TYR A 25 -2.19 16.91 -1.52
C TYR A 25 -2.71 15.56 -1.01
N SER A 26 -2.30 14.46 -1.65
CA SER A 26 -2.42 13.14 -1.05
C SER A 26 -1.59 13.17 0.22
N GLN A 27 -2.20 12.93 1.37
CA GLN A 27 -1.43 12.72 2.59
C GLN A 27 -0.59 11.45 2.40
N GLU A 28 0.62 11.49 2.95
CA GLU A 28 1.54 10.37 2.93
C GLU A 28 1.04 9.30 3.89
N GLU A 29 0.81 8.10 3.37
CA GLU A 29 0.39 6.96 4.19
C GLU A 29 1.59 6.44 4.98
N ILE A 30 1.43 6.37 6.30
CA ILE A 30 2.44 5.87 7.24
C ILE A 30 2.02 4.46 7.67
N PHE A 31 2.96 3.53 7.59
CA PHE A 31 2.80 2.13 7.95
C PHE A 31 3.60 1.78 9.20
N GLU A 32 3.10 0.77 9.91
CA GLU A 32 3.75 0.19 11.08
C GLU A 32 3.77 -1.35 11.00
N PRO A 33 4.73 -2.03 11.67
CA PRO A 33 4.80 -3.49 11.70
C PRO A 33 3.50 -4.18 12.13
N ASN A 34 2.79 -3.62 13.12
CA ASN A 34 1.55 -4.19 13.67
C ASN A 34 0.30 -3.60 12.98
N HIS A 35 0.35 -3.46 11.66
CA HIS A 35 -0.75 -2.90 10.88
C HIS A 35 -2.04 -3.73 11.06
N ASN A 36 -3.13 -3.04 11.41
CA ASN A 36 -4.45 -3.64 11.48
C ASN A 36 -5.31 -3.15 10.33
N PHE A 37 -6.03 -4.08 9.71
CA PHE A 37 -7.03 -3.75 8.72
C PHE A 37 -8.37 -3.37 9.34
N THR A 38 -9.09 -2.46 8.70
CA THR A 38 -10.41 -1.97 9.15
C THR A 38 -11.54 -2.70 8.43
N GLU A 39 -12.73 -2.71 9.04
CA GLU A 39 -13.91 -3.29 8.43
C GLU A 39 -14.26 -2.61 7.10
N ASN A 40 -14.69 -3.40 6.11
CA ASN A 40 -14.96 -3.01 4.73
C ASN A 40 -13.73 -2.55 3.92
N GLN A 41 -12.52 -2.62 4.48
CA GLN A 41 -11.30 -2.33 3.74
C GLN A 41 -11.08 -3.36 2.62
N ILE A 42 -10.79 -2.87 1.42
CA ILE A 42 -10.36 -3.70 0.29
C ILE A 42 -8.84 -3.87 0.38
N VAL A 43 -8.39 -5.12 0.47
CA VAL A 43 -6.98 -5.47 0.63
C VAL A 43 -6.61 -6.60 -0.31
N TYR A 44 -5.31 -6.91 -0.39
CA TYR A 44 -4.77 -7.87 -1.35
C TYR A 44 -3.89 -8.88 -0.62
N LEU A 45 -3.94 -10.14 -1.05
CA LEU A 45 -3.12 -11.19 -0.45
C LEU A 45 -1.65 -11.01 -0.79
N TYR A 46 -0.80 -11.03 0.23
CA TYR A 46 0.65 -11.11 0.08
C TYR A 46 1.10 -12.57 -0.12
N GLY A 47 0.51 -13.51 0.61
CA GLY A 47 0.79 -14.94 0.48
C GLY A 47 0.33 -15.50 -0.87
N ASP A 48 1.05 -16.50 -1.40
CA ASP A 48 0.54 -17.33 -2.49
C ASP A 48 -0.05 -18.64 -1.93
N ASN A 49 -1.08 -19.17 -2.59
CA ASN A 49 -1.81 -20.36 -2.15
C ASN A 49 -2.32 -20.24 -0.69
N VAL A 50 -2.93 -19.11 -0.37
CA VAL A 50 -3.50 -18.82 0.95
C VAL A 50 -4.78 -19.61 1.13
N LYS A 51 -4.85 -20.40 2.20
CA LYS A 51 -6.03 -21.19 2.55
C LYS A 51 -7.10 -20.28 3.15
N LEU A 52 -8.24 -20.15 2.48
CA LEU A 52 -9.45 -19.59 3.05
C LEU A 52 -10.13 -20.67 3.91
N ARG A 53 -10.39 -20.38 5.19
CA ARG A 53 -10.82 -21.40 6.15
C ARG A 53 -12.19 -21.17 6.73
N THR A 54 -12.82 -22.22 7.24
CA THR A 54 -14.15 -22.14 7.89
C THR A 54 -14.10 -21.53 9.30
N ALA A 55 -12.96 -21.59 9.99
CA ALA A 55 -12.76 -20.98 11.30
C ALA A 55 -11.35 -20.34 11.41
N PRO A 56 -11.12 -19.41 12.36
CA PRO A 56 -9.86 -18.69 12.51
C PRO A 56 -8.75 -19.54 13.18
N ASN A 57 -8.45 -20.71 12.62
CA ASN A 57 -7.37 -21.58 13.07
C ASN A 57 -6.88 -22.49 11.93
N THR A 58 -5.70 -23.08 12.09
CA THR A 58 -5.05 -23.89 11.04
C THR A 58 -5.59 -25.32 10.90
N GLN A 59 -6.40 -25.78 11.85
CA GLN A 59 -6.98 -27.12 11.91
C GLN A 59 -8.35 -27.21 11.22
N SER A 60 -9.02 -26.07 11.03
CA SER A 60 -10.32 -25.97 10.38
C SER A 60 -10.26 -26.31 8.89
N GLU A 61 -11.42 -26.64 8.33
CA GLU A 61 -11.56 -27.00 6.92
C GLU A 61 -11.15 -25.85 6.00
N VAL A 62 -10.57 -26.22 4.85
CA VAL A 62 -10.18 -25.27 3.80
C VAL A 62 -11.34 -25.17 2.81
N ILE A 63 -11.85 -23.95 2.64
CA ILE A 63 -12.91 -23.61 1.69
C ILE A 63 -12.34 -23.44 0.29
N ASP A 64 -11.22 -22.71 0.17
CA ASP A 64 -10.59 -22.35 -1.11
C ASP A 64 -9.09 -22.07 -0.93
N LEU A 65 -8.35 -22.05 -2.05
CA LEU A 65 -6.93 -21.76 -2.12
C LEU A 65 -6.69 -20.51 -2.98
N LEU A 66 -6.49 -19.37 -2.33
CA LEU A 66 -6.41 -18.06 -2.96
C LEU A 66 -4.98 -17.74 -3.40
N LYS A 67 -4.83 -17.20 -4.61
CA LYS A 67 -3.53 -16.81 -5.16
C LYS A 67 -3.05 -15.47 -4.62
N ILE A 68 -1.75 -15.26 -4.64
CA ILE A 68 -1.15 -13.95 -4.35
C ILE A 68 -1.80 -12.83 -5.20
N GLY A 69 -1.95 -11.65 -4.62
CA GLY A 69 -2.59 -10.50 -5.27
C GLY A 69 -4.12 -10.63 -5.39
N THR A 70 -4.73 -11.69 -4.87
CA THR A 70 -6.19 -11.79 -4.81
C THR A 70 -6.75 -10.65 -3.97
N GLN A 71 -7.70 -9.91 -4.54
CA GLN A 71 -8.46 -8.88 -3.83
C GLN A 71 -9.50 -9.53 -2.90
N ILE A 72 -9.55 -9.08 -1.65
CA ILE A 72 -10.52 -9.49 -0.64
C ILE A 72 -11.06 -8.26 0.10
N THR A 73 -12.18 -8.42 0.79
CA THR A 73 -12.74 -7.39 1.68
C THR A 73 -12.70 -7.88 3.11
N ILE A 74 -12.19 -7.06 4.02
CA ILE A 74 -12.18 -7.34 5.45
C ILE A 74 -13.60 -7.18 5.99
N LEU A 75 -14.09 -8.18 6.72
CA LEU A 75 -15.39 -8.13 7.39
C LEU A 75 -15.24 -7.97 8.90
N GLU A 76 -14.23 -8.62 9.49
CA GLU A 76 -14.08 -8.63 10.95
C GLU A 76 -12.65 -9.01 11.32
N LYS A 77 -12.10 -8.34 12.33
CA LYS A 77 -10.89 -8.79 13.03
C LYS A 77 -11.32 -9.67 14.20
N THR A 78 -10.78 -10.87 14.30
CA THR A 78 -11.07 -11.78 15.42
C THR A 78 -10.05 -11.60 16.55
N ASP A 79 -10.40 -12.10 17.74
CA ASP A 79 -9.48 -12.16 18.89
C ASP A 79 -8.48 -13.34 18.81
N GLN A 80 -8.61 -14.20 17.80
CA GLN A 80 -7.66 -15.28 17.58
C GLN A 80 -6.46 -14.76 16.80
N SER A 81 -5.26 -15.12 17.26
CA SER A 81 -4.00 -14.77 16.59
C SER A 81 -3.10 -15.99 16.41
N GLN A 82 -2.16 -15.88 15.48
CA GLN A 82 -1.12 -16.87 15.28
C GLN A 82 0.18 -16.18 14.90
N LYS A 83 1.29 -16.66 15.46
CA LYS A 83 2.62 -16.20 15.07
C LYS A 83 2.91 -16.54 13.61
N TYR A 84 3.30 -15.53 12.84
CA TYR A 84 3.72 -15.65 11.45
C TYR A 84 4.77 -14.56 11.15
N ASN A 85 5.86 -14.92 10.48
CA ASN A 85 6.97 -14.00 10.19
C ASN A 85 7.45 -13.20 11.41
N GLY A 86 7.46 -13.84 12.59
CA GLY A 86 7.89 -13.20 13.85
C GLY A 86 6.85 -12.30 14.52
N LEU A 87 5.74 -11.99 13.86
CA LEU A 87 4.65 -11.16 14.38
C LEU A 87 3.49 -12.02 14.88
N ASP A 88 2.79 -11.57 15.92
CA ASP A 88 1.50 -12.15 16.28
C ASP A 88 0.40 -11.55 15.39
N SER A 89 -0.09 -12.34 14.44
CA SER A 89 -1.04 -11.87 13.43
C SER A 89 -2.47 -12.29 13.80
N PRO A 90 -3.43 -11.36 13.87
CA PRO A 90 -4.83 -11.73 14.08
C PRO A 90 -5.40 -12.44 12.84
N TRP A 91 -6.38 -13.30 13.07
CA TRP A 91 -7.22 -13.83 11.99
C TRP A 91 -8.30 -12.82 11.63
N TYR A 92 -8.57 -12.70 10.34
CA TYR A 92 -9.64 -11.88 9.81
C TYR A 92 -10.70 -12.73 9.14
N LYS A 93 -11.97 -12.43 9.43
CA LYS A 93 -13.07 -12.83 8.58
C LYS A 93 -13.08 -11.94 7.35
N ILE A 94 -13.15 -12.54 6.17
CA ILE A 94 -13.07 -11.84 4.90
C ILE A 94 -14.19 -12.28 3.96
N LYS A 95 -14.49 -11.43 2.99
CA LYS A 95 -15.31 -11.76 1.82
C LYS A 95 -14.42 -11.89 0.60
N TYR A 96 -14.56 -13.00 -0.10
CA TYR A 96 -13.96 -13.27 -1.41
C TYR A 96 -15.07 -13.72 -2.36
N LYS A 97 -15.38 -12.89 -3.37
CA LYS A 97 -16.55 -13.10 -4.26
C LYS A 97 -17.84 -13.26 -3.43
N SER A 98 -18.53 -14.40 -3.56
CA SER A 98 -19.72 -14.77 -2.79
C SER A 98 -19.42 -15.57 -1.52
N THR A 99 -18.16 -15.87 -1.25
CA THR A 99 -17.72 -16.73 -0.15
C THR A 99 -17.19 -15.90 1.00
N THR A 100 -17.47 -16.34 2.23
CA THR A 100 -16.85 -15.78 3.44
C THR A 100 -16.05 -16.86 4.15
N GLY A 101 -15.00 -16.45 4.84
CA GLY A 101 -14.13 -17.36 5.59
C GLY A 101 -13.03 -16.58 6.30
N TYR A 102 -12.05 -17.30 6.82
CA TYR A 102 -11.01 -16.75 7.67
C TYR A 102 -9.62 -16.90 7.04
N ILE A 103 -8.82 -15.85 7.13
CA ILE A 103 -7.41 -15.80 6.70
C ILE A 103 -6.56 -15.15 7.80
N LEU A 104 -5.33 -15.64 7.97
CA LEU A 104 -4.36 -15.06 8.88
C LEU A 104 -3.84 -13.71 8.35
N GLY A 105 -3.87 -12.66 9.18
CA GLY A 105 -3.52 -11.29 8.80
C GLY A 105 -2.11 -11.14 8.21
N GLY A 106 -1.14 -11.92 8.70
CA GLY A 106 0.24 -11.92 8.18
C GLY A 106 0.38 -12.42 6.73
N LEU A 107 -0.69 -12.94 6.12
CA LEU A 107 -0.76 -13.33 4.70
C LEU A 107 -1.40 -12.25 3.81
N ILE A 108 -1.80 -11.12 4.39
CA ILE A 108 -2.39 -9.97 3.70
C ILE A 108 -1.30 -8.90 3.54
N ALA A 109 -1.24 -8.27 2.37
CA ALA A 109 -0.29 -7.18 2.14
C ALA A 109 -0.70 -5.96 2.97
N ILE A 110 0.25 -5.39 3.71
CA ILE A 110 0.06 -4.13 4.44
C ILE A 110 -0.07 -2.95 3.48
N HIS A 111 0.53 -3.06 2.30
CA HIS A 111 0.41 -2.08 1.23
C HIS A 111 0.49 -2.76 -0.13
N LYS A 112 -0.26 -2.19 -1.08
CA LYS A 112 -0.19 -2.51 -2.51
C LYS A 112 0.01 -1.22 -3.28
N THR A 113 1.03 -1.19 -4.13
CA THR A 113 1.16 -0.16 -5.16
C THR A 113 1.38 -0.80 -6.53
N SER A 114 1.06 -0.07 -7.60
CA SER A 114 1.23 -0.58 -8.96
C SER A 114 1.64 0.52 -9.91
N PHE A 115 2.56 0.21 -10.81
CA PHE A 115 3.07 1.13 -11.80
C PHE A 115 3.54 0.35 -13.04
N ASN A 116 3.24 0.81 -14.27
CA ASN A 116 3.64 0.18 -15.53
C ASN A 116 3.54 -1.38 -15.55
N ASN A 117 2.37 -1.91 -15.20
CA ASN A 117 2.04 -3.35 -15.10
C ASN A 117 2.82 -4.15 -14.04
N SER A 118 3.58 -3.47 -13.19
CA SER A 118 4.29 -4.04 -12.06
C SER A 118 3.49 -3.76 -10.80
N THR A 119 3.10 -4.81 -10.08
CA THR A 119 2.39 -4.71 -8.79
C THR A 119 3.33 -5.09 -7.67
N TYR A 120 3.52 -4.18 -6.71
CA TYR A 120 4.29 -4.41 -5.50
C TYR A 120 3.33 -4.72 -4.36
N LEU A 121 3.57 -5.83 -3.67
CA LEU A 121 2.88 -6.24 -2.45
C LEU A 121 3.89 -6.27 -1.32
N ILE A 122 3.58 -5.60 -0.22
CA ILE A 122 4.50 -5.43 0.89
C ILE A 122 3.93 -6.10 2.14
N ALA A 123 4.80 -6.81 2.85
CA ALA A 123 4.55 -7.37 4.17
C ALA A 123 5.74 -7.11 5.10
N VAL A 124 5.52 -7.29 6.40
CA VAL A 124 6.56 -7.11 7.42
C VAL A 124 6.94 -8.46 8.02
N LYS A 125 8.23 -8.62 8.30
CA LYS A 125 8.79 -9.75 9.04
C LYS A 125 9.65 -9.22 10.19
N VAL A 126 9.63 -9.92 11.31
CA VAL A 126 10.45 -9.65 12.48
C VAL A 126 11.35 -10.86 12.76
N GLN A 127 12.64 -10.61 12.98
CA GLN A 127 13.60 -11.64 13.37
C GLN A 127 14.51 -11.10 14.47
N GLY A 128 14.34 -11.60 15.69
CA GLY A 128 14.95 -10.98 16.87
C GLY A 128 14.40 -9.57 17.07
N GLU A 129 15.29 -8.58 17.16
CA GLU A 129 14.96 -7.15 17.29
C GLU A 129 14.93 -6.41 15.94
N ARG A 130 15.10 -7.14 14.82
CA ARG A 130 15.19 -6.55 13.48
C ARG A 130 13.89 -6.66 12.73
N PHE A 131 13.55 -5.60 11.99
CA PHE A 131 12.39 -5.55 11.11
C PHE A 131 12.84 -5.63 9.65
N TYR A 132 12.04 -6.33 8.86
CA TYR A 132 12.26 -6.55 7.44
C TYR A 132 11.00 -6.23 6.64
N LEU A 133 11.14 -5.43 5.59
CA LEU A 133 10.12 -5.27 4.57
C LEU A 133 10.33 -6.33 3.51
N GLN A 134 9.33 -7.19 3.37
CA GLN A 134 9.29 -8.17 2.31
C GLN A 134 8.45 -7.62 1.16
N THR A 135 9.09 -7.38 0.03
CA THR A 135 8.47 -6.82 -1.17
C THR A 135 8.36 -7.89 -2.24
N ARG A 136 7.14 -8.21 -2.67
CA ARG A 136 6.88 -9.07 -3.82
C ARG A 136 6.48 -8.24 -5.01
N LEU A 137 7.24 -8.36 -6.09
CA LEU A 137 6.96 -7.77 -7.40
C LEU A 137 6.28 -8.80 -8.29
N LEU A 138 5.04 -8.54 -8.69
CA LEU A 138 4.26 -9.34 -9.63
C LEU A 138 4.29 -8.67 -11.00
N GLU A 139 4.65 -9.45 -12.02
CA GLU A 139 4.55 -9.06 -13.42
C GLU A 139 3.74 -10.12 -14.18
N ASN A 140 2.74 -9.68 -14.95
CA ASN A 140 1.91 -10.56 -15.78
C ASN A 140 1.23 -11.73 -15.02
N SER A 141 1.05 -11.59 -13.71
CA SER A 141 0.18 -12.39 -12.84
C SER A 141 0.50 -13.89 -12.65
N LYS A 142 1.68 -14.38 -13.09
CA LYS A 142 2.03 -15.82 -12.97
C LYS A 142 3.13 -16.15 -11.95
N THR A 143 4.06 -15.22 -11.71
CA THR A 143 5.20 -15.40 -10.80
C THR A 143 5.50 -14.09 -10.09
N TYR A 144 6.22 -14.15 -8.96
CA TYR A 144 6.71 -12.97 -8.27
C TYR A 144 8.21 -13.07 -8.00
N ILE A 145 8.86 -11.92 -7.94
CA ILE A 145 10.22 -11.76 -7.40
C ILE A 145 10.08 -11.22 -5.99
N GLU A 146 10.82 -11.79 -5.03
CA GLU A 146 10.81 -11.34 -3.64
C GLU A 146 12.13 -10.65 -3.31
N ASN A 147 12.03 -9.52 -2.60
CA ASN A 147 13.13 -8.85 -1.94
C ASN A 147 12.83 -8.73 -0.45
N GLU A 148 13.85 -8.89 0.38
CA GLU A 148 13.79 -8.63 1.82
C GLU A 148 14.80 -7.54 2.15
N THR A 149 14.32 -6.47 2.79
CA THR A 149 15.13 -5.30 3.15
C THR A 149 14.99 -5.01 4.64
N GLU A 150 16.12 -4.96 5.35
CA GLU A 150 16.16 -4.57 6.76
C GLU A 150 15.81 -3.09 6.92
N PHE A 151 15.00 -2.76 7.92
CA PHE A 151 14.67 -1.38 8.26
C PHE A 151 14.66 -1.19 9.79
N PHE A 152 15.06 -0.02 10.26
CA PHE A 152 15.38 0.21 11.67
C PHE A 152 14.25 0.86 12.48
N ASN A 153 13.36 1.62 11.83
CA ASN A 153 12.30 2.37 12.51
C ASN A 153 10.93 1.79 12.19
N THR A 154 10.01 1.84 13.15
CA THR A 154 8.69 1.23 13.01
C THR A 154 7.72 2.02 12.14
N HIS A 155 8.03 3.27 11.77
CA HIS A 155 7.17 4.08 10.92
C HIS A 155 7.84 4.33 9.58
N PHE A 156 7.16 3.97 8.50
CA PHE A 156 7.67 4.15 7.15
C PHE A 156 6.56 4.47 6.17
N SER A 157 6.91 5.09 5.06
CA SER A 157 6.04 5.31 3.91
C SER A 157 6.60 4.60 2.70
N ILE A 158 5.73 4.36 1.72
CA ILE A 158 6.08 3.67 0.48
C ILE A 158 5.55 4.49 -0.68
N LYS A 159 6.43 4.81 -1.64
CA LYS A 159 6.09 5.55 -2.86
C LYS A 159 6.62 4.80 -4.07
N SER A 160 5.81 4.70 -5.13
CA SER A 160 6.26 4.18 -6.42
C SER A 160 6.53 5.34 -7.38
N TYR A 161 7.56 5.19 -8.18
CA TYR A 161 7.96 6.14 -9.21
C TYR A 161 8.19 5.44 -10.54
N ASP A 162 8.07 6.23 -11.61
CA ASP A 162 8.58 5.88 -12.92
C ASP A 162 10.12 5.79 -12.92
N ASN A 163 10.69 5.65 -14.11
CA ASN A 163 12.12 5.62 -14.29
C ASN A 163 12.82 6.97 -14.04
N LYS A 164 12.08 8.05 -13.75
CA LYS A 164 12.61 9.42 -13.57
C LYS A 164 13.55 9.86 -14.71
N GLY A 165 13.30 9.38 -15.93
CA GLY A 165 14.14 9.69 -17.11
C GLY A 165 15.40 8.83 -17.25
N LEU A 166 15.59 7.80 -16.41
CA LEU A 166 16.71 6.86 -16.50
C LEU A 166 16.33 5.68 -17.40
N GLU A 167 16.88 5.65 -18.62
CA GLU A 167 16.46 4.70 -19.66
C GLU A 167 16.60 3.22 -19.26
N SER A 168 17.59 2.84 -18.46
CA SER A 168 17.76 1.44 -18.04
C SER A 168 16.83 1.00 -16.90
N ILE A 169 16.10 1.94 -16.29
CA ILE A 169 15.18 1.68 -15.19
C ILE A 169 13.77 1.55 -15.76
N LYS A 170 13.02 0.57 -15.26
CA LYS A 170 11.59 0.43 -15.53
C LYS A 170 10.78 1.20 -14.49
N ASN A 171 10.97 0.86 -13.22
CA ASN A 171 10.21 1.37 -12.08
C ASN A 171 11.11 1.50 -10.85
N MET A 172 10.72 2.37 -9.91
CA MET A 172 11.37 2.47 -8.61
C MET A 172 10.34 2.41 -7.48
N LEU A 173 10.66 1.68 -6.42
CA LEU A 173 9.94 1.73 -5.15
C LEU A 173 10.83 2.40 -4.12
N LEU A 174 10.37 3.52 -3.58
CA LEU A 174 10.99 4.24 -2.49
C LEU A 174 10.32 3.83 -1.17
N ILE A 175 11.14 3.42 -0.23
CA ILE A 175 10.74 3.18 1.16
C ILE A 175 11.42 4.26 1.99
N GLU A 176 10.66 5.14 2.62
CA GLU A 176 11.19 6.18 3.52
C GLU A 176 10.82 5.80 4.94
N TYR A 177 11.80 5.57 5.82
CA TYR A 177 11.54 5.33 7.23
C TYR A 177 11.82 6.60 8.01
N MET A 178 10.83 7.01 8.80
CA MET A 178 10.86 8.27 9.52
C MET A 178 11.70 8.15 10.80
N PRO A 179 12.33 9.25 11.25
CA PRO A 179 12.95 9.28 12.57
C PRO A 179 11.99 8.87 13.67
N ILE A 180 12.51 8.19 14.71
CA ILE A 180 11.69 7.80 15.88
C ILE A 180 11.17 9.04 16.61
N ASP A 181 11.93 10.14 16.58
CA ASP A 181 11.50 11.45 17.06
C ASP A 181 12.11 12.59 16.19
N PRO A 182 11.55 13.82 16.23
CA PRO A 182 11.98 14.93 15.37
C PRO A 182 13.44 15.38 15.56
N PHE A 183 14.08 14.98 16.65
CA PHE A 183 15.46 15.32 17.00
C PHE A 183 16.43 14.15 16.73
N ALA A 184 15.91 12.98 16.35
CA ALA A 184 16.72 11.82 16.00
C ALA A 184 17.21 11.88 14.54
N ASN A 185 18.51 11.64 14.35
CA ASN A 185 19.13 11.52 13.02
C ASN A 185 19.12 10.06 12.51
N ASN A 186 17.99 9.36 12.65
CA ASN A 186 17.88 7.94 12.29
C ASN A 186 16.83 7.65 11.21
N GLY A 187 16.31 8.69 10.54
CA GLY A 187 15.53 8.51 9.31
C GLY A 187 16.40 8.09 8.13
N GLY A 188 15.78 7.60 7.06
CA GLY A 188 16.49 7.23 5.84
C GLY A 188 15.56 6.74 4.76
N PHE A 189 16.15 6.39 3.61
CA PHE A 189 15.41 5.94 2.45
C PHE A 189 16.11 4.78 1.74
N ILE A 190 15.31 3.90 1.14
CA ILE A 190 15.77 2.75 0.37
C ILE A 190 15.05 2.76 -0.98
N TYR A 191 15.82 2.62 -2.06
CA TYR A 191 15.27 2.43 -3.40
C TYR A 191 15.38 0.96 -3.79
N LEU A 192 14.24 0.34 -4.11
CA LEU A 192 14.22 -0.91 -4.86
C LEU A 192 14.02 -0.57 -6.35
N ILE A 193 15.07 -0.84 -7.12
CA ILE A 193 15.11 -0.49 -8.55
C ILE A 193 14.76 -1.72 -9.37
N GLN A 194 13.73 -1.59 -10.19
CA GLN A 194 13.45 -2.56 -11.24
C GLN A 194 14.10 -2.10 -12.55
N VAL A 195 15.05 -2.88 -13.05
CA VAL A 195 15.71 -2.63 -14.33
C VAL A 195 14.90 -3.19 -15.50
N GLN A 196 15.09 -2.63 -16.69
CA GLN A 196 14.55 -3.20 -17.92
C GLN A 196 15.23 -4.53 -18.22
N SER A 197 14.45 -5.49 -18.74
CA SER A 197 14.92 -6.80 -19.21
C SER A 197 15.53 -6.73 -20.60
#